data_AF-A0A3C2EDI1-F1
#
_entry.id   AF-A0A3C2EDI1-F1
#
_cell.length_a   1.000
_cell.length_b   1.000
_cell.length_c   1.000
_cell.angle_alpha   90.00
_cell.angle_beta   90.00
_cell.angle_gamma   90.00
#
_symmetry.space_group_name_H-M   'P 1'
#
loop_
_entity.id
_entity.type
_entity.pdbx_description
1 polymer ?
#
loop_
_entity_poly.entity_id
_entity_poly.type
_entity_poly.pdbx_seq_one_letter_code
_entity_poly.pdbx_strand_id
1 'polypeptide(L)'
;PLKFTGHTYQYIERGKGQAPISGEYAIFSMKIVGDNGKVIIDLTEKESWSKYRVPRGPEEFRADNPLDELLTYLVPGDSVILEHKLDSANLQIPAFAGLKSVFYNIGMKEIISPEEMARRDSEQAKATEGLKNALKPKLEAVTKRTAEALAAYKNSSLVGLKKTKSGLEYVFEKTGSGKKPAQGEKVNVHYYGIIAADGKAFDNSYDRG
;
A
#
# COMPACT_ATOMS: atom_id res chain seq x y z
N PRO A 1 -27.18 9.82 14.35
CA PRO A 1 -26.40 10.66 13.40
C PRO A 1 -25.19 11.21 14.14
N LEU A 2 -24.10 11.47 13.43
CA LEU A 2 -22.94 12.21 13.91
C LEU A 2 -23.36 13.64 14.26
N LYS A 3 -22.81 14.18 15.34
CA LYS A 3 -23.13 15.45 15.96
C LYS A 3 -22.74 16.63 15.08
N PHE A 4 -21.57 16.60 14.44
CA PHE A 4 -21.05 17.76 13.70
C PHE A 4 -21.50 17.76 12.25
N THR A 5 -21.47 16.60 11.61
CA THR A 5 -21.76 16.49 10.16
C THR A 5 -23.18 16.02 9.85
N GLY A 6 -23.91 15.49 10.84
CA GLY A 6 -25.24 14.91 10.62
C GLY A 6 -25.26 13.56 9.88
N HIS A 7 -24.11 13.07 9.40
CA HIS A 7 -24.01 11.79 8.70
C HIS A 7 -24.44 10.62 9.59
N THR A 8 -24.93 9.55 8.96
CA THR A 8 -25.43 8.38 9.70
C THR A 8 -24.46 7.22 9.59
N TYR A 9 -24.35 6.45 10.66
CA TYR A 9 -23.54 5.25 10.72
C TYR A 9 -24.29 4.15 11.45
N GLN A 10 -23.97 2.90 11.13
CA GLN A 10 -24.56 1.72 11.71
C GLN A 10 -23.46 0.79 12.21
N TYR A 11 -23.63 0.24 13.41
CA TYR A 11 -22.79 -0.84 13.90
C TYR A 11 -23.19 -2.16 13.26
N ILE A 12 -22.19 -2.86 12.73
CA ILE A 12 -22.27 -4.25 12.31
C ILE A 12 -21.86 -5.15 13.48
N GLU A 13 -20.75 -4.80 14.12
CA GLU A 13 -20.25 -5.48 15.31
C GLU A 13 -19.90 -4.47 16.39
N ARG A 14 -20.06 -4.89 17.65
CA ARG A 14 -19.72 -4.09 18.83
C ARG A 14 -18.50 -4.68 19.51
N GLY A 15 -17.45 -3.88 19.58
CA GLY A 15 -16.24 -4.15 20.32
C GLY A 15 -16.42 -3.98 21.83
N LYS A 16 -15.31 -4.13 22.54
CA LYS A 16 -15.22 -3.91 23.99
C LYS A 16 -13.99 -3.08 24.30
N GLY A 17 -14.10 -2.22 25.29
CA GLY A 17 -12.99 -1.38 25.74
C GLY A 17 -13.39 0.08 25.81
N GLN A 18 -12.39 0.95 25.72
CA GLN A 18 -12.56 2.39 25.75
C GLN A 18 -12.26 2.98 24.38
N ALA A 19 -12.94 4.08 24.06
CA ALA A 19 -12.68 4.86 22.87
C ALA A 19 -11.35 5.60 23.02
N PRO A 20 -10.67 5.96 21.91
CA PRO A 20 -9.36 6.57 21.99
C PRO A 20 -9.46 7.97 22.60
N ILE A 21 -8.48 8.34 23.40
CA ILE A 21 -8.39 9.69 23.99
C ILE A 21 -7.54 10.62 23.11
N SER A 22 -7.57 11.90 23.45
CA SER A 22 -6.77 12.96 22.82
C SER A 22 -5.32 12.53 22.58
N GLY A 23 -4.86 12.60 21.33
CA GLY A 23 -3.50 12.27 20.93
C GLY A 23 -3.21 10.79 20.66
N GLU A 24 -4.05 9.85 21.13
CA GLU A 24 -3.89 8.43 20.79
C GLU A 24 -4.18 8.16 19.31
N TYR A 25 -3.77 6.99 18.85
CA TYR A 25 -3.97 6.56 17.49
C TYR A 25 -4.97 5.42 17.41
N ALA A 26 -6.02 5.64 16.63
CA ALA A 26 -6.91 4.60 16.16
C ALA A 26 -6.29 3.89 14.95
N ILE A 27 -6.17 2.58 15.04
CA ILE A 27 -5.73 1.69 13.96
C ILE A 27 -6.93 0.92 13.47
N PHE A 28 -7.25 1.03 12.18
CA PHE A 28 -8.49 0.46 11.64
C PHE A 28 -8.30 -0.06 10.21
N SER A 29 -9.07 -1.10 9.89
CA SER A 29 -9.29 -1.51 8.51
C SER A 29 -10.37 -0.64 7.87
N MET A 30 -10.25 -0.36 6.58
CA MET A 30 -11.24 0.43 5.86
C MET A 30 -11.53 -0.14 4.48
N LYS A 31 -12.81 -0.15 4.09
CA LYS A 31 -13.23 -0.43 2.71
C LYS A 31 -14.31 0.56 2.28
N ILE A 32 -14.07 1.25 1.18
CA ILE A 32 -14.99 2.25 0.63
C ILE A 32 -15.72 1.66 -0.55
N VAL A 33 -17.05 1.70 -0.50
CA VAL A 33 -17.93 1.16 -1.55
C VAL A 33 -18.86 2.28 -2.03
N GLY A 34 -18.99 2.45 -3.34
CA GLY A 34 -19.95 3.41 -3.90
C GLY A 34 -21.40 2.94 -3.77
N ASP A 35 -22.35 3.85 -3.89
CA ASP A 35 -23.79 3.53 -3.97
C ASP A 35 -24.17 2.61 -5.14
N ASN A 36 -23.30 2.49 -6.15
CA ASN A 36 -23.38 1.52 -7.23
C ASN A 36 -22.83 0.13 -6.87
N GLY A 37 -22.40 -0.10 -5.62
CA GLY A 37 -21.84 -1.36 -5.12
C GLY A 37 -20.38 -1.61 -5.50
N LYS A 38 -19.71 -0.72 -6.24
CA LYS A 38 -18.31 -0.90 -6.62
C LYS A 38 -17.39 -0.57 -5.46
N VAL A 39 -16.40 -1.42 -5.24
CA VAL A 39 -15.30 -1.15 -4.30
C VAL A 39 -14.40 -0.09 -4.91
N ILE A 40 -14.19 0.99 -4.16
CA ILE A 40 -13.34 2.12 -4.55
C ILE A 40 -11.96 1.98 -3.91
N ILE A 41 -11.93 1.68 -2.61
CA ILE A 41 -10.70 1.46 -1.83
C ILE A 41 -10.92 0.23 -0.95
N ASP A 42 -9.91 -0.64 -0.88
CA ASP A 42 -9.91 -1.82 -0.01
C ASP A 42 -8.59 -1.89 0.78
N LEU A 43 -8.67 -1.61 2.08
CA LEU A 43 -7.56 -1.59 3.04
C LEU A 43 -7.89 -2.52 4.22
N THR A 44 -8.48 -3.69 3.94
CA THR A 44 -8.83 -4.67 4.98
C THR A 44 -7.64 -5.52 5.43
N GLU A 45 -6.62 -5.66 4.58
CA GLU A 45 -5.39 -6.39 4.89
C GLU A 45 -4.58 -5.67 5.97
N LYS A 46 -3.94 -6.45 6.85
CA LYS A 46 -3.29 -5.94 8.07
C LYS A 46 -2.19 -4.93 7.78
N GLU A 47 -1.42 -5.16 6.71
CA GLU A 47 -0.33 -4.30 6.27
C GLU A 47 -0.82 -2.96 5.70
N SER A 48 -2.11 -2.88 5.36
CA SER A 48 -2.76 -1.71 4.77
C SER A 48 -3.64 -0.93 5.75
N TRP A 49 -3.72 -1.37 7.01
CA TRP A 49 -4.54 -0.69 8.01
C TRP A 49 -4.13 0.76 8.17
N SER A 50 -5.15 1.60 8.31
CA SER A 50 -5.01 3.04 8.41
C SER A 50 -4.77 3.46 9.85
N LYS A 51 -4.04 4.57 9.99
CA LYS A 51 -3.68 5.19 11.27
C LYS A 51 -4.38 6.55 11.34
N TYR A 52 -5.11 6.82 12.40
CA TYR A 52 -5.71 8.13 12.67
C TYR A 52 -5.33 8.61 14.06
N ARG A 53 -4.65 9.76 14.14
CA ARG A 53 -4.36 10.42 15.41
C ARG A 53 -5.58 11.20 15.86
N VAL A 54 -6.11 10.90 17.04
CA VAL A 54 -7.18 11.67 17.65
C VAL A 54 -6.69 13.11 17.90
N PRO A 55 -7.44 14.13 17.43
CA PRO A 55 -7.13 15.54 17.65
C PRO A 55 -6.83 15.85 19.11
N ARG A 56 -5.78 16.64 19.36
CA ARG A 56 -5.39 17.03 20.72
C ARG A 56 -6.30 18.09 21.33
N GLY A 57 -6.92 18.88 20.48
CA GLY A 57 -7.83 19.95 20.83
C GLY A 57 -8.76 20.31 19.66
N PRO A 58 -9.71 21.24 19.89
CA PRO A 58 -10.69 21.66 18.90
C PRO A 58 -10.07 22.23 17.62
N GLU A 59 -8.88 22.82 17.72
CA GLU A 59 -8.13 23.39 16.59
C GLU A 59 -7.63 22.35 15.59
N GLU A 60 -7.40 21.11 16.04
CA GLU A 60 -7.03 19.99 15.18
C GLU A 60 -8.26 19.22 14.66
N PHE A 61 -9.44 19.44 15.23
CA PHE A 61 -10.65 18.67 14.92
C PHE A 61 -11.34 19.16 13.65
N ARG A 62 -11.47 18.27 12.66
CA ARG A 62 -12.14 18.55 11.40
C ARG A 62 -13.62 18.22 11.48
N ALA A 63 -14.41 19.20 11.91
CA ALA A 63 -15.86 19.06 12.07
C ALA A 63 -16.61 18.81 10.75
N ASP A 64 -15.97 19.06 9.60
CA ASP A 64 -16.46 18.77 8.26
C ASP A 64 -16.20 17.32 7.82
N ASN A 65 -15.26 16.61 8.47
CA ASN A 65 -14.98 15.22 8.14
C ASN A 65 -15.76 14.24 9.03
N PRO A 66 -16.76 13.50 8.51
CA PRO A 66 -17.54 12.56 9.31
C PRO A 66 -16.70 11.40 9.85
N LEU A 67 -15.60 11.05 9.18
CA LEU A 67 -14.71 9.99 9.64
C LEU A 67 -13.92 10.39 10.89
N ASP A 68 -13.47 11.64 10.97
CA ASP A 68 -12.73 12.15 12.13
C ASP A 68 -13.58 12.03 13.40
N GLU A 69 -14.84 12.45 13.33
CA GLU A 69 -15.78 12.32 14.45
C GLU A 69 -16.04 10.84 14.79
N LEU A 70 -16.40 10.02 13.81
CA LEU A 70 -16.76 8.63 14.02
C LEU A 70 -15.64 7.83 14.70
N LEU A 71 -14.38 8.00 14.27
CA LEU A 71 -13.25 7.26 14.83
C LEU A 71 -13.01 7.56 16.31
N THR A 72 -13.46 8.71 16.83
CA THR A 72 -13.40 9.02 18.27
C THR A 72 -14.43 8.27 19.10
N TYR A 73 -15.42 7.63 18.48
CA TYR A 73 -16.49 6.89 19.18
C TYR A 73 -16.26 5.39 19.23
N LEU A 74 -15.37 4.88 18.38
CA LEU A 74 -15.20 3.44 18.19
C LEU A 74 -14.16 2.88 19.16
N VAL A 75 -14.39 1.63 19.57
CA VAL A 75 -13.46 0.84 20.39
C VAL A 75 -12.95 -0.37 19.61
N PRO A 76 -11.83 -0.99 19.99
CA PRO A 76 -11.33 -2.20 19.33
C PRO A 76 -12.41 -3.29 19.26
N GLY A 77 -12.58 -3.84 18.05
CA GLY A 77 -13.61 -4.82 17.72
C GLY A 77 -14.93 -4.24 17.21
N ASP A 78 -15.12 -2.91 17.25
CA ASP A 78 -16.24 -2.29 16.54
C ASP A 78 -16.06 -2.44 15.02
N SER A 79 -17.14 -2.81 14.35
CA SER A 79 -17.25 -2.71 12.90
C SER A 79 -18.46 -1.84 12.56
N VAL A 80 -18.27 -0.80 11.76
CA VAL A 80 -19.32 0.17 11.42
C VAL A 80 -19.36 0.45 9.92
N ILE A 81 -20.55 0.79 9.43
CA ILE A 81 -20.75 1.36 8.09
C ILE A 81 -21.18 2.81 8.27
N LEU A 82 -20.41 3.74 7.73
CA LEU A 82 -20.75 5.16 7.65
C LEU A 82 -21.23 5.48 6.23
N GLU A 83 -22.45 5.99 6.12
CA GLU A 83 -22.95 6.57 4.86
C GLU A 83 -22.48 8.02 4.76
N HIS A 84 -21.70 8.32 3.74
CA HIS A 84 -21.26 9.66 3.40
C HIS A 84 -21.96 10.10 2.12
N LYS A 85 -22.81 11.11 2.23
CA LYS A 85 -23.47 11.73 1.08
C LYS A 85 -22.50 12.71 0.45
N LEU A 86 -22.21 12.52 -0.83
CA LEU A 86 -21.19 13.30 -1.52
C LEU A 86 -21.72 14.69 -1.88
N ASP A 87 -20.91 15.71 -1.63
CA ASP A 87 -21.17 17.09 -2.04
C ASP A 87 -20.34 17.49 -3.27
N SER A 88 -20.51 18.74 -3.71
CA SER A 88 -19.79 19.30 -4.87
C SER A 88 -18.27 19.28 -4.73
N ALA A 89 -17.73 19.31 -3.51
CA ALA A 89 -16.28 19.23 -3.28
C ALA A 89 -15.81 17.77 -3.42
N ASN A 90 -16.56 16.81 -2.87
CA ASN A 90 -16.20 15.39 -2.99
C ASN A 90 -16.26 14.88 -4.43
N LEU A 91 -17.19 15.40 -5.23
CA LEU A 91 -17.34 15.03 -6.66
C LEU A 91 -16.16 15.48 -7.53
N GLN A 92 -15.27 16.34 -7.02
CA GLN A 92 -14.00 16.65 -7.71
C GLN A 92 -13.01 15.48 -7.66
N ILE A 93 -13.19 14.53 -6.74
CA ILE A 93 -12.37 13.33 -6.65
C ILE A 93 -12.81 12.39 -7.78
N PRO A 94 -11.93 12.06 -8.75
CA PRO A 94 -12.32 11.25 -9.91
C PRO A 94 -12.90 9.88 -9.53
N ALA A 95 -12.43 9.30 -8.43
CA ALA A 95 -12.92 8.02 -7.89
C ALA A 95 -14.40 8.07 -7.42
N PHE A 96 -14.94 9.26 -7.17
CA PHE A 96 -16.33 9.47 -6.72
C PHE A 96 -17.24 10.05 -7.80
N ALA A 97 -16.72 10.29 -9.01
CA ALA A 97 -17.47 10.88 -10.09
C ALA A 97 -18.73 10.05 -10.42
N GLY A 98 -19.89 10.71 -10.42
CA GLY A 98 -21.18 10.10 -10.73
C GLY A 98 -21.84 9.31 -9.60
N LEU A 99 -21.22 9.24 -8.42
CA LEU A 99 -21.82 8.66 -7.22
C LEU A 99 -22.62 9.71 -6.45
N LYS A 100 -23.68 9.31 -5.75
CA LYS A 100 -24.40 10.18 -4.81
C LYS A 100 -23.92 9.96 -3.38
N SER A 101 -23.46 8.76 -3.07
CA SER A 101 -22.99 8.39 -1.74
C SER A 101 -21.91 7.33 -1.80
N VAL A 102 -21.09 7.30 -0.75
CA VAL A 102 -20.12 6.24 -0.50
C VAL A 102 -20.29 5.70 0.92
N PHE A 103 -19.96 4.43 1.09
CA PHE A 103 -20.07 3.69 2.34
C PHE A 103 -18.68 3.32 2.83
N TYR A 104 -18.30 3.86 3.99
CA TYR A 104 -17.06 3.51 4.66
C TYR A 104 -17.33 2.35 5.62
N ASN A 105 -16.83 1.17 5.26
CA ASN A 105 -16.83 0.00 6.13
C ASN A 105 -15.55 0.05 6.95
N ILE A 106 -15.68 0.32 8.24
CA ILE A 106 -14.57 0.56 9.16
C ILE A 106 -14.57 -0.53 10.20
N GLY A 107 -13.41 -1.14 10.43
CA GLY A 107 -13.20 -2.10 11.52
C GLY A 107 -12.10 -1.61 12.44
N MET A 108 -12.44 -1.23 13.67
CA MET A 108 -11.48 -0.76 14.66
C MET A 108 -10.65 -1.93 15.16
N LYS A 109 -9.32 -1.83 15.04
CA LYS A 109 -8.39 -2.93 15.35
C LYS A 109 -7.67 -2.70 16.66
N GLU A 110 -7.02 -1.55 16.79
CA GLU A 110 -6.20 -1.23 17.95
C GLU A 110 -6.32 0.25 18.27
N ILE A 111 -6.13 0.58 19.54
CA ILE A 111 -5.84 1.94 19.99
C ILE A 111 -4.47 1.88 20.64
N ILE A 112 -3.59 2.79 20.24
CA ILE A 112 -2.21 2.81 20.73
C ILE A 112 -1.75 4.22 21.06
N SER A 113 -0.88 4.31 22.06
CA SER A 113 -0.35 5.58 22.54
C SER A 113 0.59 6.23 21.51
N PRO A 114 0.83 7.55 21.63
CA PRO A 114 1.84 8.22 20.81
C PRO A 114 3.23 7.60 20.87
N GLU A 115 3.64 7.12 22.05
CA GLU A 115 4.95 6.51 22.28
C GLU A 115 5.07 5.17 21.57
N GLU A 116 4.04 4.33 21.66
CA GLU A 116 3.98 3.04 20.97
C GLU A 116 3.95 3.24 19.45
N MET A 117 3.23 4.24 18.97
CA MET A 117 3.25 4.63 17.55
C MET A 117 4.63 5.05 17.08
N ALA A 118 5.29 5.94 17.82
CA ALA A 118 6.65 6.37 17.51
C ALA A 118 7.63 5.19 17.51
N ARG A 119 7.45 4.22 18.42
CA ARG A 119 8.24 2.98 18.46
C ARG A 119 8.01 2.14 17.20
N ARG A 120 6.75 1.85 16.83
CA ARG A 120 6.42 1.08 15.61
C ARG A 120 6.95 1.74 14.34
N ASP A 121 6.78 3.06 14.23
CA ASP A 121 7.27 3.81 13.06
C ASP A 121 8.81 3.81 12.99
N SER A 122 9.51 3.93 14.13
CA SER A 122 10.97 3.82 14.20
C SER A 122 11.48 2.43 13.81
N GLU A 123 10.82 1.38 14.29
CA GLU A 123 11.15 -0.01 13.93
C GLU A 123 10.92 -0.28 12.44
N GLN A 124 9.80 0.18 11.89
CA GLN A 124 9.50 0.06 10.47
C GLN A 124 10.49 0.86 9.61
N ALA A 125 10.87 2.07 10.03
CA ALA A 125 11.88 2.88 9.35
C ALA A 125 13.24 2.18 9.34
N LYS A 126 13.71 1.67 10.49
CA LYS A 126 14.96 0.89 10.58
C LYS A 126 14.93 -0.37 9.73
N ALA A 127 13.81 -1.10 9.72
CA ALA A 127 13.65 -2.29 8.89
C ALA A 127 13.71 -1.95 7.39
N THR A 128 13.03 -0.88 6.98
CA THR A 128 13.03 -0.39 5.59
C THR A 128 14.41 0.10 5.16
N GLU A 129 15.11 0.83 6.03
CA GLU A 129 16.48 1.27 5.80
C GLU A 129 17.43 0.08 5.71
N GLY A 130 17.31 -0.90 6.61
CA GLY A 130 18.08 -2.14 6.58
C GLY A 130 17.88 -2.91 5.27
N LEU A 131 16.62 -3.01 4.80
CA LEU A 131 16.30 -3.63 3.51
C LEU A 131 16.91 -2.86 2.34
N LYS A 132 16.75 -1.53 2.30
CA LYS A 132 17.36 -0.67 1.27
C LYS A 132 18.88 -0.80 1.25
N ASN A 133 19.53 -0.79 2.41
CA ASN A 133 20.98 -0.97 2.53
C ASN A 133 21.44 -2.36 2.07
N ALA A 134 20.63 -3.41 2.30
CA ALA A 134 20.90 -4.75 1.81
C ALA A 134 20.66 -4.91 0.29
N LEU A 135 19.74 -4.14 -0.29
CA LEU A 135 19.42 -4.19 -1.72
C LEU A 135 20.32 -3.29 -2.56
N LYS A 136 20.80 -2.16 -2.02
CA LYS A 136 21.69 -1.20 -2.70
C LYS A 136 22.91 -1.86 -3.37
N PRO A 137 23.73 -2.69 -2.70
CA PRO A 137 24.87 -3.34 -3.37
C PRO A 137 24.42 -4.33 -4.45
N LYS A 138 23.24 -4.96 -4.30
CA LYS A 138 22.69 -5.85 -5.34
C LYS A 138 22.22 -5.05 -6.56
N LEU A 139 21.63 -3.88 -6.34
CA LEU A 139 21.25 -2.95 -7.40
C LEU A 139 22.48 -2.44 -8.15
N GLU A 140 23.52 -1.99 -7.45
CA GLU A 140 24.79 -1.58 -8.08
C GLU A 140 25.42 -2.72 -8.89
N ALA A 141 25.42 -3.95 -8.36
CA ALA A 141 25.95 -5.12 -9.04
C ALA A 141 25.12 -5.52 -10.27
N VAL A 142 23.79 -5.46 -10.23
CA VAL A 142 22.95 -5.78 -11.40
C VAL A 142 23.02 -4.69 -12.46
N THR A 143 23.07 -3.41 -12.06
CA THR A 143 23.23 -2.29 -12.99
C THR A 143 24.53 -2.41 -13.77
N LYS A 144 25.65 -2.67 -13.08
CA LYS A 144 26.96 -2.88 -13.71
C LYS A 144 26.93 -4.06 -14.69
N ARG A 145 26.46 -5.23 -14.24
CA ARG A 145 26.40 -6.44 -15.08
C ARG A 145 25.47 -6.28 -16.28
N THR A 146 24.36 -5.56 -16.12
CA THR A 146 23.43 -5.29 -17.22
C THR A 146 24.07 -4.37 -18.27
N ALA A 147 24.84 -3.37 -17.85
CA ALA A 147 25.57 -2.50 -18.77
C ALA A 147 26.65 -3.27 -19.56
N GLU A 148 27.40 -4.15 -18.89
CA GLU A 148 28.39 -5.03 -19.52
C GLU A 148 27.73 -6.01 -20.51
N ALA A 149 26.62 -6.64 -20.11
CA ALA A 149 25.85 -7.53 -20.99
C ALA A 149 25.25 -6.80 -22.19
N LEU A 150 24.77 -5.57 -22.03
CA LEU A 150 24.27 -4.75 -23.14
C LEU A 150 25.39 -4.42 -24.14
N ALA A 151 26.57 -4.04 -23.64
CA ALA A 151 27.72 -3.79 -24.50
C ALA A 151 28.13 -5.06 -25.28
N ALA A 152 28.17 -6.21 -24.60
CA ALA A 152 28.45 -7.50 -25.22
C ALA A 152 27.35 -7.95 -26.22
N TYR A 153 26.10 -7.58 -25.98
CA TYR A 153 25.01 -7.84 -26.90
C TYR A 153 25.14 -6.99 -28.17
N LYS A 154 25.36 -5.67 -28.01
CA LYS A 154 25.51 -4.72 -29.13
C LYS A 154 26.69 -5.03 -30.05
N ASN A 155 27.78 -5.56 -29.51
CA ASN A 155 28.96 -5.95 -30.31
C ASN A 155 28.95 -7.44 -30.71
N SER A 156 27.84 -8.16 -30.49
CA SER A 156 27.69 -9.59 -30.79
C SER A 156 28.72 -10.51 -30.13
N SER A 157 29.29 -10.11 -28.99
CA SER A 157 30.23 -10.92 -28.20
C SER A 157 29.58 -11.65 -27.01
N LEU A 158 28.28 -11.49 -26.80
CA LEU A 158 27.56 -12.14 -25.70
C LEU A 158 27.47 -13.66 -25.92
N VAL A 159 28.23 -14.42 -25.13
CA VAL A 159 28.32 -15.89 -25.24
C VAL A 159 27.09 -16.57 -24.65
N GLY A 160 26.64 -17.65 -25.30
CA GLY A 160 25.56 -18.48 -24.78
C GLY A 160 24.15 -17.94 -25.04
N LEU A 161 24.02 -16.98 -25.95
CA LEU A 161 22.74 -16.44 -26.41
C LEU A 161 21.88 -17.56 -27.01
N LYS A 162 20.65 -17.69 -26.51
CA LYS A 162 19.64 -18.62 -27.02
C LYS A 162 18.43 -17.82 -27.50
N LYS A 163 17.85 -18.24 -28.62
CA LYS A 163 16.66 -17.61 -29.21
C LYS A 163 15.48 -18.56 -29.17
N THR A 164 14.36 -18.06 -28.67
CA THR A 164 13.09 -18.77 -28.66
C THR A 164 12.33 -18.55 -29.97
N LYS A 165 11.27 -19.33 -30.21
CA LYS A 165 10.39 -19.18 -31.39
C LYS A 165 9.66 -17.83 -31.43
N SER A 166 9.43 -17.18 -30.29
CA SER A 166 8.82 -15.85 -30.23
C SER A 166 9.80 -14.72 -30.54
N GLY A 167 11.09 -15.03 -30.73
CA GLY A 167 12.14 -14.04 -30.92
C GLY A 167 12.78 -13.54 -29.64
N LEU A 168 12.32 -13.98 -28.45
CA LEU A 168 13.00 -13.67 -27.19
C LEU A 168 14.39 -14.30 -27.17
N GLU A 169 15.40 -13.49 -26.88
CA GLU A 169 16.78 -13.89 -26.72
C GLU A 169 17.17 -13.84 -25.24
N TYR A 170 17.89 -14.84 -24.76
CA TYR A 170 18.29 -14.92 -23.36
C TYR A 170 19.63 -15.64 -23.19
N VAL A 171 20.29 -15.36 -22.07
CA VAL A 171 21.51 -16.04 -21.62
C VAL A 171 21.36 -16.40 -20.15
N PHE A 172 21.86 -17.57 -19.76
CA PHE A 172 21.98 -17.93 -18.35
C PHE A 172 23.32 -17.41 -17.83
N GLU A 173 23.29 -16.39 -16.97
CA GLU A 173 24.49 -15.92 -16.28
C GLU A 173 24.96 -16.92 -15.21
N LYS A 174 24.01 -17.46 -14.43
CA LYS A 174 24.25 -18.50 -13.44
C LYS A 174 23.09 -19.48 -13.42
N THR A 175 23.38 -20.75 -13.68
CA THR A 175 22.38 -21.82 -13.64
C THR A 175 22.09 -22.20 -12.19
N GLY A 176 20.82 -22.13 -11.79
CA GLY A 176 20.36 -22.64 -10.49
C GLY A 176 20.16 -24.17 -10.51
N SER A 177 20.22 -24.80 -9.34
CA SER A 177 20.00 -26.25 -9.15
C SER A 177 18.62 -26.60 -8.59
N GLY A 178 17.76 -25.59 -8.33
CA GLY A 178 16.45 -25.78 -7.74
C GLY A 178 15.42 -26.42 -8.70
N LYS A 179 14.34 -26.94 -8.12
CA LYS A 179 13.18 -27.42 -8.89
C LYS A 179 12.60 -26.25 -9.70
N LYS A 180 12.29 -26.51 -10.97
CA LYS A 180 11.60 -25.53 -11.81
C LYS A 180 10.17 -25.32 -11.29
N PRO A 181 9.69 -24.08 -11.23
CA PRO A 181 8.32 -23.82 -10.79
C PRO A 181 7.31 -24.47 -11.74
N ALA A 182 6.25 -25.03 -11.18
CA ALA A 182 5.12 -25.55 -11.94
C ALA A 182 4.22 -24.41 -12.43
N GLN A 183 3.38 -24.71 -13.44
CA GLN A 183 2.41 -23.74 -13.94
C GLN A 183 1.45 -23.32 -12.81
N GLY A 184 1.33 -22.01 -12.59
CA GLY A 184 0.50 -21.43 -11.52
C GLY A 184 1.20 -21.23 -10.18
N GLU A 185 2.45 -21.69 -10.01
CA GLU A 185 3.21 -21.41 -8.80
C GLU A 185 3.65 -19.94 -8.74
N LYS A 186 3.50 -19.34 -7.55
CA LYS A 186 3.99 -17.99 -7.27
C LYS A 186 5.50 -18.04 -7.08
N VAL A 187 6.21 -17.10 -7.71
CA VAL A 187 7.66 -16.94 -7.59
C VAL A 187 8.00 -15.51 -7.20
N ASN A 188 9.06 -15.35 -6.42
CA ASN A 188 9.63 -14.04 -6.11
C ASN A 188 10.81 -13.81 -7.06
N VAL A 189 10.77 -12.68 -7.77
CA VAL A 189 11.78 -12.34 -8.79
C VAL A 189 12.24 -10.91 -8.56
N HIS A 190 13.55 -10.73 -8.48
CA HIS A 190 14.12 -9.41 -8.67
C HIS A 190 14.46 -9.20 -10.14
N TYR A 191 14.15 -8.03 -10.67
CA TYR A 191 14.43 -7.64 -12.04
C TYR A 191 14.99 -6.23 -12.14
N TYR A 192 15.76 -6.01 -13.21
CA TYR A 192 16.31 -4.72 -13.59
C TYR A 192 16.15 -4.57 -15.11
N GLY A 193 15.28 -3.64 -15.52
CA GLY A 193 14.87 -3.45 -16.91
C GLY A 193 15.51 -2.22 -17.52
N ILE A 194 16.13 -2.39 -18.70
CA ILE A 194 16.71 -1.32 -19.50
C ILE A 194 16.23 -1.36 -20.95
N ILE A 195 16.24 -0.21 -21.62
CA ILE A 195 16.00 -0.11 -23.06
C ILE A 195 17.31 -0.43 -23.79
N ALA A 196 17.32 -1.45 -24.64
CA ALA A 196 18.55 -1.86 -25.33
C ALA A 196 19.13 -0.76 -26.25
N ALA A 197 18.28 0.10 -26.82
CA ALA A 197 18.72 1.16 -27.74
C ALA A 197 19.67 2.16 -27.04
N ASP A 198 19.28 2.71 -25.90
CA ASP A 198 20.01 3.78 -25.20
C ASP A 198 20.55 3.39 -23.82
N GLY A 199 20.25 2.19 -23.33
CA GLY A 199 20.69 1.68 -22.04
C GLY A 199 19.95 2.28 -20.83
N LYS A 200 18.92 3.10 -21.05
CA LYS A 200 18.18 3.74 -19.95
C LYS A 200 17.33 2.71 -19.20
N ALA A 201 17.38 2.77 -17.88
CA ALA A 201 16.49 1.99 -17.03
C ALA A 201 15.04 2.48 -17.19
N PHE A 202 14.10 1.54 -17.31
CA PHE A 202 12.67 1.84 -17.34
C PHE A 202 11.93 1.36 -16.09
N ASP A 203 12.43 0.31 -15.42
CA ASP A 203 11.85 -0.23 -14.20
C ASP A 203 12.84 -1.15 -13.46
N ASN A 204 12.76 -1.22 -12.13
CA ASN A 204 13.49 -2.19 -11.33
C ASN A 204 12.76 -2.53 -10.02
N SER A 205 12.90 -3.77 -9.57
CA SER A 205 12.30 -4.23 -8.31
C SER A 205 13.09 -3.85 -7.06
N TYR A 206 14.38 -3.57 -7.20
CA TYR A 206 15.29 -3.40 -6.05
C TYR A 206 15.00 -2.11 -5.28
N ASP A 207 14.53 -1.07 -5.95
CA ASP A 207 14.12 0.19 -5.33
C ASP A 207 12.83 0.05 -4.50
N ARG A 208 11.99 -0.94 -4.84
CA ARG A 208 10.68 -1.14 -4.18
C ARG A 208 10.75 -2.00 -2.92
N GLY A 209 11.81 -2.80 -2.76
CA GLY A 209 11.91 -3.79 -1.69
C GLY A 209 11.39 -5.15 -2.14
#